data_AF-A0A7J9TNH5-F1
#
_entry.id   AF-A0A7J9TNH5-F1
#
_cell.length_a   1.000
_cell.length_b   1.000
_cell.length_c   1.000
_cell.angle_alpha   90.00
_cell.angle_beta   90.00
_cell.angle_gamma   90.00
#
_symmetry.space_group_name_H-M   'P 1'
#
loop_
_entity.id
_entity.type
_entity.pdbx_description
1 polymer ?
#
loop_
_entity_poly.entity_id
_entity_poly.type
_entity_poly.pdbx_seq_one_letter_code
_entity_poly.pdbx_strand_id
1 'polypeptide(L)'
;MADSKKIKLAVQYANLLRSVLGNNLVSVFLFGSVVRGEDTEDSDIDVMAVVIELPAAAKLKEMGSLDRFNNVKGRCEFEDISCAVVARNVFLVNIEMGVPREGVNPLTEALVLYDTSLMKGLKEQLRNGSISLKEDAYRDYLRYGDIRRSYLCESIECGNFKDARSDASASATHYLRAYFYPHNTVYYENQ
;
A
#
# COMPACT_ATOMS: atom_id res chain seq x y z
N MET A 1 21.37 -0.97 -6.24
CA MET A 1 20.18 -1.16 -5.38
C MET A 1 19.31 -2.27 -5.99
N ALA A 2 19.62 -3.54 -5.73
CA ALA A 2 18.84 -4.70 -6.21
C ALA A 2 19.28 -6.03 -5.54
N ASP A 3 19.68 -6.02 -4.26
CA ASP A 3 20.21 -7.23 -3.61
C ASP A 3 19.68 -7.47 -2.19
N SER A 4 18.54 -6.86 -1.85
CA SER A 4 17.84 -7.19 -0.60
C SER A 4 17.13 -8.54 -0.73
N LYS A 5 17.34 -9.42 0.25
CA LYS A 5 16.63 -10.70 0.41
C LYS A 5 15.11 -10.51 0.33
N LYS A 6 14.58 -9.41 0.88
CA LYS A 6 13.14 -9.10 0.88
C LYS A 6 12.61 -8.76 -0.51
N ILE A 7 13.37 -8.03 -1.33
CA ILE A 7 12.98 -7.75 -2.71
C ILE A 7 12.92 -9.05 -3.52
N LYS A 8 13.89 -9.95 -3.34
CA LYS A 8 13.89 -11.28 -3.97
C LYS A 8 12.64 -12.08 -3.58
N LEU A 9 12.28 -12.06 -2.29
CA LEU A 9 11.08 -12.73 -1.79
C LEU A 9 9.79 -12.11 -2.37
N ALA A 10 9.71 -10.79 -2.48
CA ALA A 10 8.59 -10.10 -3.11
C ALA A 10 8.43 -10.48 -4.60
N VAL A 11 9.54 -10.61 -5.34
CA VAL A 11 9.53 -11.08 -6.74
C VAL A 11 9.01 -12.52 -6.83
N GLN A 12 9.45 -13.41 -5.94
CA GLN A 12 8.97 -14.78 -5.89
C GLN A 12 7.47 -14.83 -5.59
N TYR A 13 7.00 -14.02 -4.64
CA TYR A 13 5.58 -13.92 -4.32
C TYR A 13 4.77 -13.35 -5.49
N ALA A 14 5.29 -12.36 -6.22
CA ALA A 14 4.64 -11.85 -7.44
C ALA A 14 4.47 -12.94 -8.51
N ASN A 15 5.43 -13.87 -8.63
CA ASN A 15 5.30 -15.02 -9.52
C ASN A 15 4.23 -16.01 -9.04
N LEU A 16 4.11 -16.23 -7.73
CA LEU A 16 3.01 -17.01 -7.14
C LEU A 16 1.64 -16.35 -7.42
N LEU A 17 1.52 -15.03 -7.21
CA LEU A 17 0.30 -14.29 -7.54
C LEU A 17 -0.08 -14.51 -9.01
N ARG A 18 0.90 -14.46 -9.91
CA ARG A 18 0.67 -14.67 -11.35
C ARG A 18 0.21 -16.09 -11.67
N SER A 19 0.76 -17.12 -11.01
CA SER A 19 0.34 -18.50 -11.24
C SER A 19 -1.08 -18.78 -10.71
N VAL A 20 -1.45 -18.18 -9.57
CA VAL A 20 -2.75 -18.38 -8.92
C VAL A 20 -3.85 -17.56 -9.61
N LEU A 21 -3.59 -16.28 -9.90
CA LEU A 21 -4.60 -15.34 -10.39
C LEU A 21 -4.68 -15.26 -11.92
N GLY A 22 -3.63 -15.69 -12.63
CA GLY A 22 -3.60 -15.76 -14.09
C GLY A 22 -4.02 -14.45 -14.75
N ASN A 23 -4.98 -14.54 -15.68
CA ASN A 23 -5.48 -13.39 -16.44
C ASN A 23 -6.24 -12.35 -15.60
N ASN A 24 -6.62 -12.69 -14.36
CA ASN A 24 -7.23 -11.73 -13.45
C ASN A 24 -6.19 -10.75 -12.87
N LEU A 25 -4.89 -11.07 -12.92
CA LEU A 25 -3.83 -10.20 -12.39
C LEU A 25 -3.44 -9.12 -13.40
N VAL A 26 -3.55 -7.86 -12.97
CA VAL A 26 -3.25 -6.67 -13.79
C VAL A 26 -1.86 -6.12 -13.45
N SER A 27 -1.57 -5.97 -12.16
CA SER A 27 -0.31 -5.40 -11.71
C SER A 27 0.07 -5.89 -10.32
N VAL A 28 1.36 -6.02 -10.06
CA VAL A 28 1.94 -6.29 -8.74
C VAL A 28 3.07 -5.30 -8.51
N PHE A 29 3.06 -4.66 -7.35
CA PHE A 29 4.15 -3.78 -6.97
C PHE A 29 4.45 -3.88 -5.47
N LEU A 30 5.73 -3.73 -5.15
CA LEU A 30 6.26 -3.62 -3.80
C LEU A 30 6.25 -2.14 -3.41
N PHE A 31 5.83 -1.85 -2.18
CA PHE A 31 5.86 -0.50 -1.62
C PHE A 31 6.29 -0.56 -0.15
N GLY A 32 6.15 0.54 0.59
CA GLY A 32 6.45 0.55 2.01
C GLY A 32 7.94 0.68 2.33
N SER A 33 8.30 0.31 3.56
CA SER A 33 9.64 0.53 4.13
C SER A 33 10.76 -0.12 3.32
N VAL A 34 10.52 -1.31 2.75
CA VAL A 34 11.49 -2.04 1.92
C VAL A 34 11.93 -1.23 0.71
N VAL A 35 11.01 -0.52 0.05
CA VAL A 35 11.35 0.29 -1.13
C VAL A 35 12.05 1.58 -0.73
N ARG A 36 11.71 2.15 0.42
CA ARG A 36 12.36 3.35 0.95
C ARG A 36 13.73 3.07 1.59
N GLY A 37 14.09 1.80 1.80
CA GLY A 37 15.32 1.41 2.50
C GLY A 37 15.26 1.69 4.01
N GLU A 38 14.04 1.74 4.56
CA GLU A 38 13.75 1.99 5.98
C GLU A 38 13.37 0.70 6.72
N ASP A 39 13.44 -0.45 6.04
CA ASP A 39 13.03 -1.72 6.63
C ASP A 39 14.06 -2.23 7.66
N THR A 40 13.53 -2.74 8.76
CA THR A 40 14.28 -3.50 9.78
C THR A 40 14.14 -5.00 9.53
N GLU A 41 14.90 -5.83 10.24
CA GLU A 41 14.77 -7.30 10.12
C GLU A 41 13.34 -7.78 10.34
N ASP A 42 12.63 -7.21 11.32
CA ASP A 42 11.24 -7.54 11.67
C ASP A 42 10.17 -6.87 10.78
N SER A 43 10.56 -6.05 9.79
CA SER A 43 9.59 -5.35 8.95
C SER A 43 8.94 -6.29 7.93
N ASP A 44 7.61 -6.27 7.89
CA ASP A 44 6.80 -6.88 6.82
C ASP A 44 7.20 -6.35 5.42
N ILE A 45 6.90 -7.13 4.40
CA ILE A 45 7.09 -6.82 2.98
C ILE A 45 5.72 -6.48 2.39
N ASP A 46 5.48 -5.18 2.19
CA ASP A 46 4.21 -4.67 1.69
C ASP A 46 4.09 -4.79 0.16
N VAL A 47 3.21 -5.68 -0.29
CA VAL A 47 2.90 -5.92 -1.69
C VAL A 47 1.47 -5.51 -1.99
N MET A 48 1.21 -4.95 -3.16
CA MET A 48 -0.16 -4.76 -3.66
C MET A 48 -0.34 -5.51 -4.97
N ALA A 49 -1.45 -6.23 -5.06
CA ALA A 49 -1.92 -6.88 -6.27
C ALA A 49 -3.18 -6.16 -6.77
N VAL A 50 -3.10 -5.58 -7.96
CA VAL A 50 -4.26 -5.06 -8.68
C VAL A 50 -4.82 -6.15 -9.57
N VAL A 51 -6.09 -6.47 -9.38
CA VAL A 51 -6.82 -7.51 -10.12
C VAL A 51 -7.97 -6.91 -10.92
N ILE A 52 -8.45 -7.57 -11.98
CA ILE A 52 -9.63 -7.08 -12.73
C ILE A 52 -10.83 -7.06 -11.79
N GLU A 53 -11.11 -8.19 -11.13
CA GLU A 53 -12.15 -8.36 -10.13
C GLU A 53 -11.59 -9.02 -8.86
N LEU A 54 -12.17 -8.70 -7.70
CA LEU A 54 -11.77 -9.33 -6.44
C LEU A 54 -12.05 -10.85 -6.52
N PRO A 55 -11.02 -11.71 -6.37
CA PRO A 55 -11.22 -13.14 -6.41
C PRO A 55 -11.95 -13.63 -5.16
N ALA A 56 -12.60 -14.78 -5.26
CA ALA A 56 -13.26 -15.42 -4.13
C ALA A 56 -12.27 -15.69 -2.98
N ALA A 57 -12.76 -15.60 -1.73
CA ALA A 57 -11.94 -15.82 -0.53
C ALA A 57 -11.19 -17.16 -0.54
N ALA A 58 -11.77 -18.22 -1.12
CA ALA A 58 -11.11 -19.51 -1.28
C ALA A 58 -9.84 -19.42 -2.14
N LYS A 59 -9.89 -18.64 -3.22
CA LYS A 59 -8.74 -18.42 -4.10
C LYS A 59 -7.66 -17.57 -3.43
N LEU A 60 -8.06 -16.56 -2.65
CA LEU A 60 -7.12 -15.77 -1.85
C LEU A 60 -6.37 -16.61 -0.81
N LYS A 61 -7.05 -17.62 -0.23
CA LYS A 61 -6.45 -18.53 0.74
C LYS A 61 -5.37 -19.45 0.17
N GLU A 62 -5.30 -19.62 -1.15
CA GLU A 62 -4.18 -20.33 -1.81
C GLU A 62 -2.86 -19.56 -1.69
N MET A 63 -2.92 -18.24 -1.49
CA MET A 63 -1.76 -17.35 -1.42
C MET A 63 -1.34 -17.04 0.04
N GLY A 64 -2.23 -17.30 1.01
CA GLY A 64 -1.95 -17.03 2.42
C GLY A 64 -3.17 -17.06 3.33
N SER A 65 -3.05 -16.52 4.53
CA SER A 65 -4.19 -16.25 5.41
C SER A 65 -4.81 -14.90 5.09
N LEU A 66 -6.15 -14.86 5.08
CA LEU A 66 -6.90 -13.62 4.97
C LEU A 66 -6.83 -12.84 6.28
N ASP A 67 -6.55 -11.56 6.15
CA ASP A 67 -6.61 -10.54 7.18
C ASP A 67 -7.67 -9.48 6.79
N ARG A 68 -7.82 -8.42 7.58
CA ARG A 68 -8.73 -7.31 7.33
C ARG A 68 -8.46 -6.69 5.95
N PHE A 69 -9.49 -6.07 5.34
CA PHE A 69 -9.36 -5.27 4.12
C PHE A 69 -8.82 -6.00 2.86
N ASN A 70 -9.14 -7.29 2.71
CA ASN A 70 -8.61 -8.12 1.61
C ASN A 70 -7.07 -8.17 1.58
N ASN A 71 -6.44 -8.04 2.75
CA ASN A 71 -5.03 -8.26 2.92
C ASN A 71 -4.76 -9.76 3.06
N VAL A 72 -3.74 -10.25 2.38
CA VAL A 72 -3.29 -11.64 2.44
C VAL A 72 -1.94 -11.65 3.14
N LYS A 73 -1.87 -12.25 4.33
CA LYS A 73 -0.61 -12.57 4.98
C LYS A 73 -0.07 -13.87 4.39
N GLY A 74 1.14 -13.82 3.84
CA GLY A 74 1.75 -14.99 3.22
C GLY A 74 1.99 -16.12 4.23
N ARG A 75 2.31 -17.30 3.71
CA ARG A 75 2.56 -18.52 4.51
C ARG A 75 3.88 -19.16 4.09
N CYS A 76 4.38 -20.05 4.94
CA CYS A 76 5.62 -20.79 4.70
C CYS A 76 6.78 -19.80 4.45
N GLU A 77 7.48 -19.91 3.33
CA GLU A 77 8.57 -19.01 2.97
C GLU A 77 8.14 -17.53 2.78
N PHE A 78 6.84 -17.25 2.68
CA PHE A 78 6.28 -15.92 2.47
C PHE A 78 5.68 -15.30 3.74
N GLU A 79 6.02 -15.78 4.94
CA GLU A 79 5.43 -15.29 6.20
C GLU A 79 5.59 -13.77 6.43
N ASP A 80 6.66 -13.17 5.91
CA ASP A 80 6.91 -11.73 6.00
C ASP A 80 6.09 -10.92 4.97
N ILE A 81 5.37 -11.56 4.04
CA ILE A 81 4.60 -10.87 3.01
C ILE A 81 3.24 -10.41 3.55
N SER A 82 2.95 -9.13 3.36
CA SER A 82 1.63 -8.53 3.55
C SER A 82 1.12 -8.02 2.21
N CYS A 83 0.17 -8.73 1.61
CA CYS A 83 -0.31 -8.45 0.26
C CYS A 83 -1.73 -7.89 0.24
N ALA A 84 -1.89 -6.59 -0.03
CA ALA A 84 -3.18 -5.99 -0.29
C ALA A 84 -3.70 -6.38 -1.68
N VAL A 85 -4.91 -6.94 -1.77
CA VAL A 85 -5.55 -7.27 -3.06
C VAL A 85 -6.68 -6.30 -3.33
N VAL A 86 -6.61 -5.60 -4.47
CA VAL A 86 -7.56 -4.54 -4.82
C VAL A 86 -8.07 -4.72 -6.25
N ALA A 87 -9.39 -4.58 -6.45
CA ALA A 87 -9.94 -4.55 -7.79
C ALA A 87 -9.53 -3.27 -8.54
N ARG A 88 -9.30 -3.39 -9.84
CA ARG A 88 -8.79 -2.32 -10.69
C ARG A 88 -9.67 -1.08 -10.64
N ASN A 89 -10.98 -1.25 -10.66
CA ASN A 89 -11.93 -0.14 -10.57
C ASN A 89 -11.78 0.62 -9.24
N VAL A 90 -11.66 -0.09 -8.12
CA VAL A 90 -11.44 0.52 -6.79
C VAL A 90 -10.10 1.24 -6.75
N PHE A 91 -9.04 0.62 -7.28
CA PHE A 91 -7.72 1.23 -7.37
C PHE A 91 -7.76 2.52 -8.19
N LEU A 92 -8.37 2.51 -9.38
CA LEU A 92 -8.50 3.70 -10.23
C LEU A 92 -9.34 4.80 -9.56
N VAL A 93 -10.43 4.45 -8.89
CA VAL A 93 -11.24 5.41 -8.12
C VAL A 93 -10.41 6.04 -7.01
N ASN A 94 -9.57 5.28 -6.30
CA ASN A 94 -8.68 5.84 -5.28
C ASN A 94 -7.64 6.81 -5.88
N ILE A 95 -7.16 6.53 -7.08
CA ILE A 95 -6.23 7.39 -7.82
C ILE A 95 -6.91 8.69 -8.25
N GLU A 96 -8.11 8.61 -8.84
CA GLU A 96 -8.93 9.78 -9.21
C GLU A 96 -9.30 10.63 -8.00
N MET A 97 -9.59 9.97 -6.87
CA MET A 97 -9.83 10.64 -5.61
C MET A 97 -8.53 11.17 -4.96
N GLY A 98 -7.36 10.99 -5.56
CA GLY A 98 -6.08 11.47 -5.04
C GLY A 98 -5.74 10.91 -3.66
N VAL A 99 -6.25 9.71 -3.32
CA VAL A 99 -6.07 9.12 -2.00
C VAL A 99 -4.58 8.80 -1.81
N PRO A 100 -3.91 9.35 -0.77
CA PRO A 100 -2.46 9.27 -0.71
C PRO A 100 -1.93 7.86 -0.53
N ARG A 101 -2.53 7.05 0.36
CA ARG A 101 -1.98 5.73 0.74
C ARG A 101 -2.27 4.64 -0.30
N GLU A 102 -3.50 4.58 -0.80
CA GLU A 102 -3.95 3.53 -1.74
C GLU A 102 -3.81 3.94 -3.19
N GLY A 103 -3.70 5.25 -3.47
CA GLY A 103 -3.57 5.80 -4.81
C GLY A 103 -2.14 6.28 -5.09
N VAL A 104 -1.76 7.43 -4.55
CA VAL A 104 -0.63 8.20 -5.09
C VAL A 104 0.75 7.77 -4.56
N ASN A 105 0.89 7.44 -3.28
CA ASN A 105 2.18 7.02 -2.71
C ASN A 105 2.72 5.72 -3.35
N PRO A 106 1.87 4.73 -3.66
CA PRO A 106 2.31 3.60 -4.46
C PRO A 106 2.80 4.01 -5.86
N LEU A 107 2.18 5.00 -6.52
CA LEU A 107 2.65 5.44 -7.82
C LEU A 107 4.04 6.10 -7.76
N THR A 108 4.32 6.88 -6.72
CA THR A 108 5.59 7.61 -6.56
C THR A 108 6.72 6.66 -6.16
N GLU A 109 6.51 5.84 -5.15
CA GLU A 109 7.56 5.06 -4.50
C GLU A 109 7.68 3.64 -5.05
N ALA A 110 6.60 3.01 -5.52
CA ALA A 110 6.58 1.56 -5.66
C ALA A 110 7.53 1.02 -6.73
N LEU A 111 8.14 -0.11 -6.38
CA LEU A 111 8.87 -0.97 -7.29
C LEU A 111 7.89 -1.92 -7.98
N VAL A 112 7.69 -1.74 -9.29
CA VAL A 112 6.79 -2.57 -10.09
C VAL A 112 7.42 -3.94 -10.33
N LEU A 113 6.74 -5.00 -9.93
CA LEU A 113 7.19 -6.40 -10.06
C LEU A 113 6.53 -7.11 -11.24
N TYR A 114 5.29 -6.75 -11.56
CA TYR A 114 4.53 -7.22 -12.71
C TYR A 114 3.54 -6.13 -13.13
N ASP A 115 3.33 -5.92 -14.43
CA ASP A 115 2.37 -4.92 -14.91
C ASP A 115 1.93 -5.21 -16.35
N THR A 116 0.62 -5.14 -16.61
CA THR A 116 0.06 -5.20 -17.97
C THR A 116 -0.02 -3.82 -18.64
N SER A 117 0.82 -2.87 -18.22
CA SER A 117 0.84 -1.44 -18.58
C SER A 117 -0.06 -0.50 -17.77
N LEU A 118 -0.73 -0.97 -16.71
CA LEU A 118 -1.53 -0.10 -15.84
C LEU A 118 -0.64 0.90 -15.10
N MET A 119 0.33 0.40 -14.33
CA MET A 119 1.21 1.24 -13.53
C MET A 119 2.09 2.12 -14.40
N LYS A 120 2.55 1.62 -15.55
CA LYS A 120 3.30 2.44 -16.51
C LYS A 120 2.51 3.68 -16.94
N GLY A 121 1.24 3.51 -17.33
CA GLY A 121 0.37 4.61 -17.75
C GLY A 121 0.06 5.58 -16.61
N LEU A 122 -0.22 5.07 -15.41
CA LEU A 122 -0.47 5.91 -14.23
C LEU A 122 0.76 6.72 -13.80
N LYS A 123 1.96 6.14 -13.87
CA LYS A 123 3.21 6.89 -13.61
C LYS A 123 3.48 7.95 -14.68
N GLU A 124 3.09 7.72 -15.93
CA GLU A 124 3.14 8.76 -16.99
C GLU A 124 2.18 9.91 -16.70
N GLN A 125 0.95 9.61 -16.29
CA GLN A 125 -0.04 10.59 -15.87
C GLN A 125 0.36 11.35 -14.60
N LEU A 126 1.06 10.71 -13.67
CA LEU A 126 1.63 11.40 -12.51
C LEU A 126 2.76 12.36 -12.95
N ARG A 127 3.67 11.91 -13.82
CA ARG A 127 4.79 12.74 -14.32
C ARG A 127 4.34 13.96 -15.11
N ASN A 128 3.25 13.84 -15.87
CA ASN A 128 2.72 14.95 -16.66
C ASN A 128 1.72 15.83 -15.88
N GLY A 129 1.47 15.54 -14.59
CA GLY A 129 0.58 16.30 -13.72
C GLY A 129 -0.91 16.04 -13.93
N SER A 130 -1.30 15.04 -14.73
CA SER A 130 -2.72 14.64 -14.89
C SER A 130 -3.29 13.97 -13.63
N ILE A 131 -2.42 13.37 -12.82
CA ILE A 131 -2.73 12.89 -11.48
C ILE A 131 -1.81 13.63 -10.50
N SER A 132 -2.38 14.16 -9.44
CA SER A 132 -1.65 14.74 -8.32
C SER A 132 -2.33 14.36 -7.00
N LEU A 133 -1.62 14.53 -5.89
CA LEU A 133 -2.26 14.52 -4.58
C LEU A 133 -3.24 15.71 -4.50
N LYS A 134 -4.39 15.50 -3.88
CA LYS A 134 -5.31 16.60 -3.58
C LYS A 134 -4.68 17.59 -2.60
N GLU A 135 -5.06 18.86 -2.73
CA GLU A 135 -4.62 19.92 -1.81
C GLU A 135 -5.02 19.62 -0.35
N ASP A 136 -6.13 18.92 -0.15
CA ASP A 136 -6.67 18.56 1.16
C ASP A 136 -6.31 17.15 1.63
N ALA A 137 -5.33 16.49 1.01
CA ALA A 137 -4.87 15.14 1.39
C ALA A 137 -4.44 15.01 2.87
N TYR A 138 -4.11 16.12 3.53
CA TYR A 138 -3.89 16.14 4.99
C TYR A 138 -5.10 15.61 5.77
N ARG A 139 -6.34 15.82 5.30
CA ARG A 139 -7.57 15.31 5.92
C ARG A 139 -7.66 13.79 5.84
N ASP A 140 -7.25 13.20 4.73
CA ASP A 140 -7.18 11.75 4.59
C ASP A 140 -6.14 11.17 5.54
N TYR A 141 -4.98 11.81 5.67
CA TYR A 141 -3.99 11.42 6.66
C TYR A 141 -4.52 11.51 8.10
N LEU A 142 -5.25 12.57 8.47
CA LEU A 142 -5.91 12.64 9.78
C LEU A 142 -6.90 11.48 9.98
N ARG A 143 -7.78 11.25 9.00
CA ARG A 143 -8.77 10.16 9.03
C ARG A 143 -8.09 8.79 9.18
N TYR A 144 -7.01 8.53 8.46
CA TYR A 144 -6.25 7.28 8.59
C TYR A 144 -5.55 7.18 9.94
N GLY A 145 -5.05 8.28 10.48
CA GLY A 145 -4.53 8.36 11.83
C GLY A 145 -5.57 7.92 12.86
N ASP A 146 -6.81 8.40 12.72
CA ASP A 146 -7.93 8.04 13.58
C ASP A 146 -8.33 6.57 13.45
N ILE A 147 -8.42 6.04 12.22
CA ILE A 147 -8.72 4.61 11.99
C ILE A 147 -7.66 3.73 12.67
N ARG A 148 -6.37 4.05 12.50
CA ARG A 148 -5.28 3.28 13.13
C ARG A 148 -5.28 3.43 14.64
N ARG A 149 -5.64 4.60 15.17
CA ARG A 149 -5.84 4.80 16.61
C ARG A 149 -6.99 3.94 17.15
N SER A 150 -8.10 3.80 16.43
CA SER A 150 -9.17 2.89 16.83
C SER A 150 -8.69 1.44 16.89
N TYR A 151 -7.88 0.99 15.92
CA TYR A 151 -7.28 -0.36 15.96
C TYR A 151 -6.27 -0.55 17.07
N LEU A 152 -5.49 0.48 17.40
CA LEU A 152 -4.64 0.46 18.58
C LEU A 152 -5.45 0.13 19.84
N CYS A 153 -6.60 0.79 20.03
CA CYS A 153 -7.47 0.52 21.18
C CYS A 153 -7.98 -0.94 21.18
N GLU A 154 -8.50 -1.43 20.05
CA GLU A 154 -8.95 -2.82 19.91
C GLU A 154 -7.82 -3.83 20.20
N SER A 155 -6.63 -3.59 19.66
CA SER A 155 -5.46 -4.46 19.83
C SER A 155 -5.01 -4.52 21.30
N ILE A 156 -5.06 -3.39 22.02
CA ILE A 156 -4.78 -3.34 23.47
C ILE A 156 -5.83 -4.13 24.25
N GLU A 157 -7.13 -3.92 23.96
CA GLU A 157 -8.23 -4.62 24.63
C GLU A 157 -8.15 -6.15 24.46
N CYS A 158 -7.68 -6.60 23.29
CA CYS A 158 -7.49 -8.02 23.00
C CYS A 158 -6.14 -8.60 23.52
N GLY A 159 -5.29 -7.79 24.16
CA GLY A 159 -3.96 -8.21 24.63
C GLY A 159 -2.93 -8.46 23.52
N ASN A 160 -3.19 -7.99 22.30
CA ASN A 160 -2.29 -8.15 21.15
C ASN A 160 -1.30 -6.98 21.05
N PHE A 161 -0.27 -7.01 21.88
CA PHE A 161 0.70 -5.91 22.00
C PHE A 161 1.58 -5.68 20.76
N LYS A 162 1.77 -6.71 19.91
CA LYS A 162 2.50 -6.56 18.64
C LYS A 162 1.73 -5.65 17.68
N ASP A 163 0.45 -5.97 17.47
CA ASP A 163 -0.42 -5.18 16.59
C ASP A 163 -0.68 -3.80 17.17
N ALA A 164 -0.87 -3.69 18.48
CA ALA A 164 -0.98 -2.39 19.15
C ALA A 164 0.23 -1.48 18.85
N ARG A 165 1.46 -1.99 18.93
CA ARG A 165 2.65 -1.18 18.60
C ARG A 165 2.65 -0.72 17.14
N SER A 166 2.26 -1.61 16.22
CA SER A 166 2.14 -1.31 14.79
C SER A 166 1.07 -0.24 14.51
N ASP A 167 -0.09 -0.36 15.15
CA ASP A 167 -1.20 0.59 15.03
C ASP A 167 -0.84 1.96 15.60
N ALA A 168 -0.16 2.01 16.75
CA ALA A 168 0.34 3.25 17.35
C ALA A 168 1.34 3.97 16.43
N SER A 169 2.33 3.23 15.91
CA SER A 169 3.34 3.80 15.00
C SER A 169 2.68 4.34 13.74
N ALA A 170 1.80 3.55 13.10
CA ALA A 170 1.09 3.96 11.89
C ALA A 170 0.20 5.19 12.13
N SER A 171 -0.53 5.24 13.25
CA SER A 171 -1.36 6.39 13.62
C SER A 171 -0.52 7.67 13.77
N ALA A 172 0.59 7.59 14.51
CA ALA A 172 1.51 8.72 14.68
C ALA A 172 2.11 9.18 13.34
N THR A 173 2.55 8.26 12.48
CA THR A 173 3.06 8.59 11.13
C THR A 173 2.00 9.32 10.31
N HIS A 174 0.74 8.89 10.35
CA HIS A 174 -0.34 9.54 9.62
C HIS A 174 -0.61 10.95 10.14
N TYR A 175 -0.67 11.16 11.46
CA TYR A 175 -0.82 12.51 12.00
C TYR A 175 0.35 13.43 11.67
N LEU A 176 1.60 12.93 11.71
CA LEU A 176 2.77 13.69 11.31
C LEU A 176 2.74 14.04 9.83
N ARG A 177 2.33 13.12 8.95
CA ARG A 177 2.14 13.39 7.52
C ARG A 177 1.07 14.43 7.26
N ALA A 178 -0.02 14.43 8.04
CA ALA A 178 -1.02 15.48 7.95
C ALA A 178 -0.46 16.84 8.38
N TYR A 179 0.31 16.88 9.48
CA TYR A 179 0.89 18.10 10.04
C TYR A 179 1.96 18.74 9.14
N PHE A 180 2.86 17.92 8.59
CA PHE A 180 3.91 18.36 7.69
C PHE A 180 3.51 18.32 6.21
N TYR A 181 2.24 18.04 5.91
CA TYR A 181 1.76 18.09 4.54
C TYR A 181 2.03 19.51 4.03
N PRO A 182 2.70 19.69 2.88
CA PRO A 182 2.89 21.01 2.32
C PRO A 182 1.52 21.57 2.02
N HIS A 183 1.03 22.42 2.93
CA HIS A 183 0.04 23.42 2.56
C HIS A 183 0.73 24.19 1.45
N ASN A 184 0.26 24.07 0.21
CA ASN A 184 0.62 25.03 -0.81
C ASN A 184 0.09 26.37 -0.29
N THR A 185 0.87 27.05 0.56
CA THR A 185 0.78 28.48 0.76
C THR A 185 1.22 29.06 -0.57
N VAL A 186 0.26 29.14 -1.48
CA VAL A 186 0.25 30.17 -2.51
C VAL A 186 0.13 31.48 -1.72
N TYR A 187 1.25 31.94 -1.15
CA TYR A 187 1.43 33.36 -0.96
C TYR A 187 1.45 33.91 -2.37
N TYR A 188 0.31 34.42 -2.82
CA TYR A 188 0.32 35.45 -3.84
C TYR A 188 1.20 36.55 -3.27
N GLU A 189 2.45 36.62 -3.75
CA GLU A 189 3.23 37.84 -3.68
C GLU A 189 2.39 38.89 -4.41
N ASN A 190 1.66 39.68 -3.63
CA ASN A 190 1.02 40.88 -4.13
C ASN A 190 2.12 41.79 -4.66
N GLN A 191 1.89 42.20 -5.91
CA GLN A 191 2.57 43.27 -6.63
C GLN A 191 2.64 44.58 -5.83
#